data_AF-A0A2D6XCR0-F1
#
_entry.id   AF-A0A2D6XCR0-F1
#
_cell.length_a   1.000
_cell.length_b   1.000
_cell.length_c   1.000
_cell.angle_alpha   90.00
_cell.angle_beta   90.00
_cell.angle_gamma   90.00
#
_symmetry.space_group_name_H-M   'P 1'
#
loop_
_entity.id
_entity.type
_entity.pdbx_description
1 polymer ?
#
loop_
_entity_poly.entity_id
_entity_poly.type
_entity_poly.pdbx_seq_one_letter_code
_entity_poly.pdbx_strand_id
1 'polypeptide(L)'
;MAKIAFEQLLPTSITQGVGFGNFASVGLFAFYVLMYIIVIGGGFFFYYYYMIRFNHKVVIFKKSGDVNLIVEDRGQIHRTKGGQQSFRFLKKKNVSLPVPDYKFTCPTTKGKPVLFFYQFSDSELVPLNVDVSTNPGITLTPLEADMRNWFVLTQKAINERYNQPSFWQTYGGIVSVFGVMIFTVIALWMTLGKINDLGGSMAALGNSIKEAAIALGQQAVPGAAP
;
A
#
# COMPACT_ATOMS: atom_id res chain seq x y z
N MET A 1 -34.54 -55.23 34.04
CA MET A 1 -35.33 -54.12 33.46
C MET A 1 -34.91 -52.71 33.93
N ALA A 2 -33.78 -52.52 34.64
CA ALA A 2 -33.39 -51.18 35.14
C ALA A 2 -32.31 -50.46 34.31
N LYS A 3 -31.78 -51.07 33.24
CA LYS A 3 -30.68 -50.51 32.43
C LYS A 3 -31.12 -49.60 31.28
N ILE A 4 -32.41 -49.58 30.95
CA ILE A 4 -32.96 -48.85 29.79
C ILE A 4 -33.30 -47.39 30.15
N ALA A 5 -33.49 -47.07 31.44
CA ALA A 5 -33.91 -45.74 31.86
C ALA A 5 -32.77 -44.70 31.98
N PHE A 6 -31.49 -45.12 31.99
CA PHE A 6 -30.38 -44.20 32.23
C PHE A 6 -29.81 -43.55 30.95
N GLU A 7 -30.03 -44.14 29.77
CA GLU A 7 -29.56 -43.56 28.50
C GLU A 7 -30.46 -42.43 27.97
N GLN A 8 -31.68 -42.27 28.50
CA GLN A 8 -32.58 -41.17 28.11
C GLN A 8 -32.36 -39.85 28.89
N LEU A 9 -31.43 -39.83 29.85
CA LEU A 9 -31.17 -38.66 30.70
C LEU A 9 -29.91 -37.88 30.33
N LEU A 10 -29.15 -38.30 29.31
CA LEU A 10 -28.07 -37.47 28.79
C LEU A 10 -28.66 -36.47 27.80
N PRO A 11 -28.71 -35.16 28.13
CA PRO A 11 -29.22 -34.16 27.22
C PRO A 11 -28.36 -34.14 25.95
N THR A 12 -28.96 -34.56 24.84
CA THR A 12 -28.42 -34.49 23.47
C THR A 12 -28.28 -33.05 22.95
N SER A 13 -28.32 -32.05 23.83
CA SER A 13 -28.30 -30.62 23.45
C SER A 13 -26.91 -30.00 23.39
N ILE A 14 -25.83 -30.72 23.74
CA ILE A 14 -24.45 -30.26 23.48
C ILE A 14 -24.00 -30.74 22.09
N THR A 15 -24.85 -30.55 21.10
CA THR A 15 -24.46 -30.54 19.68
C THR A 15 -25.27 -29.46 18.95
N GLN A 16 -25.70 -28.42 19.67
CA GLN A 16 -26.10 -27.18 19.03
C GLN A 16 -24.86 -26.59 18.37
N GLY A 17 -24.92 -26.61 17.04
CA GLY A 17 -23.91 -26.18 16.11
C GLY A 17 -22.95 -25.14 16.65
N VAL A 18 -21.67 -25.46 16.48
CA VAL A 18 -20.71 -24.45 16.01
C VAL A 18 -21.21 -23.99 14.64
N GLY A 19 -22.31 -23.24 14.67
CA GLY A 19 -23.06 -22.81 13.52
C GLY A 19 -22.21 -21.81 12.75
N PHE A 20 -22.32 -21.87 11.43
CA PHE A 20 -21.77 -20.91 10.49
C PHE A 20 -21.97 -19.42 10.89
N GLY A 21 -22.89 -19.10 11.80
CA GLY A 21 -23.06 -17.77 12.39
C GLY A 21 -21.83 -17.21 13.12
N ASN A 22 -20.98 -18.04 13.73
CA ASN A 22 -19.74 -17.57 14.36
C ASN A 22 -18.62 -17.27 13.36
N PHE A 23 -18.60 -17.95 12.21
CA PHE A 23 -17.60 -17.67 11.17
C PHE A 23 -17.88 -16.35 10.45
N ALA A 24 -19.16 -16.03 10.22
CA ALA A 24 -19.55 -14.76 9.62
C ALA A 24 -19.24 -13.56 10.54
N SER A 25 -19.48 -13.69 11.85
CA SER A 25 -19.18 -12.64 12.82
C SER A 25 -17.68 -12.45 13.04
N VAL A 26 -16.90 -13.53 13.12
CA VAL A 26 -15.43 -13.48 13.19
C VAL A 26 -14.85 -12.87 11.89
N GLY A 27 -15.40 -13.24 10.74
CA GLY A 27 -15.00 -12.68 9.44
C GLY A 27 -15.27 -11.18 9.33
N LEU A 28 -16.47 -10.72 9.74
CA LEU A 28 -16.81 -9.30 9.79
C LEU A 28 -15.91 -8.53 10.76
N PHE A 29 -15.65 -9.08 11.94
CA PHE A 29 -14.74 -8.46 12.91
C PHE A 29 -13.32 -8.32 12.34
N ALA A 30 -12.77 -9.37 11.75
CA ALA A 30 -11.46 -9.35 11.11
C ALA A 30 -11.39 -8.30 9.97
N PHE A 31 -12.46 -8.18 9.18
CA PHE A 31 -12.57 -7.17 8.12
C PHE A 31 -12.53 -5.73 8.68
N TYR A 32 -13.28 -5.45 9.75
CA TYR A 32 -13.25 -4.13 10.40
C TYR A 32 -11.88 -3.80 10.97
N VAL A 33 -11.22 -4.76 11.63
CA VAL A 33 -9.86 -4.58 12.15
C VAL A 33 -8.87 -4.29 11.01
N LEU A 34 -8.98 -5.01 9.89
CA LEU A 34 -8.12 -4.80 8.72
C LEU A 34 -8.36 -3.42 8.08
N MET A 35 -9.61 -3.00 7.92
CA MET A 35 -9.96 -1.66 7.42
C MET A 35 -9.42 -0.57 8.35
N TYR A 36 -9.52 -0.75 9.66
CA TYR A 36 -8.99 0.19 10.65
C TYR A 36 -7.45 0.33 10.54
N ILE A 37 -6.73 -0.79 10.38
CA ILE A 37 -5.27 -0.78 10.15
C ILE A 37 -4.92 -0.06 8.86
N ILE A 38 -5.67 -0.26 7.77
CA ILE A 38 -5.44 0.42 6.49
C ILE A 38 -5.64 1.93 6.63
N VAL A 39 -6.71 2.37 7.30
CA VAL A 39 -7.01 3.80 7.48
C VAL A 39 -5.96 4.48 8.35
N ILE A 40 -5.62 3.90 9.51
CA ILE A 40 -4.61 4.48 10.41
C ILE A 40 -3.21 4.38 9.82
N GLY A 41 -2.84 3.21 9.32
CA GLY A 41 -1.54 2.98 8.69
C GLY A 41 -1.35 3.84 7.45
N GLY A 42 -2.38 3.97 6.61
CA GLY A 42 -2.40 4.85 5.44
C GLY A 42 -2.31 6.32 5.83
N GLY A 43 -3.05 6.76 6.84
CA GLY A 43 -2.99 8.13 7.35
C GLY A 43 -1.61 8.47 7.94
N PHE A 44 -1.04 7.60 8.76
CA PHE A 44 0.30 7.76 9.31
C PHE A 44 1.38 7.76 8.22
N PHE A 45 1.28 6.83 7.26
CA PHE A 45 2.18 6.77 6.11
C PHE A 45 2.10 8.04 5.26
N PHE A 46 0.89 8.54 5.00
CA PHE A 46 0.68 9.78 4.26
C PHE A 46 1.29 10.97 5.01
N TYR A 47 1.01 11.11 6.30
CA TYR A 47 1.59 12.17 7.13
C TYR A 47 3.12 12.13 7.13
N TYR A 48 3.71 10.96 7.39
CA TYR A 48 5.15 10.75 7.38
C TYR A 48 5.76 11.07 6.01
N TYR A 49 5.15 10.59 4.93
CA TYR A 49 5.64 10.78 3.57
C TYR A 49 5.60 12.24 3.13
N TYR A 50 4.50 12.97 3.40
CA TYR A 50 4.33 14.35 2.92
C TYR A 50 4.99 15.40 3.82
N MET A 51 4.94 15.25 5.15
CA MET A 51 5.46 16.28 6.06
C MET A 51 6.95 16.14 6.33
N ILE A 52 7.44 14.92 6.55
CA ILE A 52 8.82 14.71 7.00
C ILE A 52 9.78 14.69 5.83
N ARG A 53 9.41 14.04 4.72
CA ARG A 53 10.33 13.95 3.58
C ARG A 53 10.47 15.27 2.82
N PHE A 54 9.38 16.00 2.59
CA PHE A 54 9.40 17.26 1.83
C PHE A 54 9.50 18.49 2.75
N ASN A 55 10.60 18.58 3.49
CA ASN A 55 10.84 19.61 4.50
C ASN A 55 11.45 20.92 3.96
N HIS A 56 11.96 20.95 2.73
CA HIS A 56 12.57 22.15 2.15
C HIS A 56 11.51 22.97 1.41
N LYS A 57 11.42 24.28 1.69
CA LYS A 57 10.54 25.18 0.94
C LYS A 57 11.25 25.62 -0.34
N VAL A 58 10.52 25.64 -1.44
CA VAL A 58 11.03 26.00 -2.76
C VAL A 58 10.15 27.11 -3.34
N VAL A 59 10.79 28.14 -3.86
CA VAL A 59 10.14 29.20 -4.63
C VAL A 59 10.65 29.12 -6.06
N ILE A 60 9.73 28.98 -7.01
CA ILE A 60 10.04 28.87 -8.44
C ILE A 60 9.50 30.11 -9.13
N PHE A 61 10.38 30.85 -9.78
CA PHE A 61 10.04 31.96 -10.66
C PHE A 61 9.84 31.41 -12.08
N LYS A 62 8.66 31.65 -12.66
CA LYS A 62 8.33 31.28 -14.03
C LYS A 62 7.91 32.53 -14.80
N LYS A 63 8.53 32.78 -15.95
CA LYS A 63 8.06 33.81 -16.87
C LYS A 63 6.88 33.26 -17.68
N SER A 64 5.76 33.98 -17.70
CA SER A 64 4.55 33.64 -18.46
C SER A 64 4.11 34.87 -19.26
N GLY A 65 4.59 34.98 -20.49
CA GLY A 65 4.47 36.21 -21.28
C GLY A 65 5.27 37.34 -20.64
N ASP A 66 4.61 38.47 -20.37
CA ASP A 66 5.22 39.64 -19.73
C ASP A 66 5.15 39.61 -18.20
N VAL A 67 4.50 38.60 -17.61
CA VAL A 67 4.31 38.48 -16.16
C VAL A 67 5.26 37.45 -15.58
N ASN A 68 5.91 37.80 -14.46
CA ASN A 68 6.66 36.87 -13.64
C ASN A 68 5.72 36.23 -12.61
N LEU A 69 5.54 34.91 -12.72
CA LEU A 69 4.70 34.12 -11.81
C LEU A 69 5.58 33.43 -10.76
N ILE A 70 5.15 33.52 -9.49
CA ILE A 70 5.84 32.90 -8.36
C ILE A 70 5.05 31.67 -7.94
N VAL A 71 5.67 30.48 -8.04
CA VAL A 71 5.08 29.20 -7.62
C VAL A 71 5.79 28.72 -6.36
N GLU A 72 5.01 28.43 -5.32
CA GLU A 72 5.53 27.74 -4.14
C GLU A 72 5.41 26.21 -4.28
N ASP A 73 6.52 25.53 -4.00
CA ASP A 73 6.62 24.07 -3.92
C ASP A 73 7.41 23.64 -2.67
N ARG A 74 7.47 22.33 -2.44
CA ARG A 74 8.34 21.72 -1.43
C ARG A 74 9.28 20.73 -2.10
N GLY A 75 10.46 20.56 -1.52
CA GLY A 75 11.45 19.63 -2.01
C GLY A 75 12.02 18.74 -0.92
N GLN A 76 12.61 17.64 -1.35
CA GLN A 76 13.32 16.68 -0.52
C GLN A 76 14.69 16.38 -1.13
N ILE A 77 15.68 16.15 -0.27
CA ILE A 77 16.95 15.56 -0.70
C ILE A 77 16.77 14.04 -0.68
N HIS A 78 16.76 13.43 -1.86
CA HIS A 78 16.68 12.01 -2.06
C HIS A 78 18.08 11.43 -2.28
N ARG A 79 18.51 10.52 -1.40
CA ARG A 79 19.77 9.79 -1.53
C ARG A 79 19.50 8.46 -2.25
N THR A 80 20.18 8.25 -3.36
CA THR A 80 20.13 7.00 -4.13
C THR A 80 21.13 5.99 -3.53
N LYS A 81 20.92 4.69 -3.75
CA LYS A 81 21.77 3.61 -3.20
C LYS A 81 23.26 3.75 -3.56
N GLY A 82 23.60 4.45 -4.64
CA GLY A 82 24.99 4.75 -5.05
C GLY A 82 25.61 6.00 -4.42
N GLY A 83 25.06 6.52 -3.32
CA GLY A 83 25.58 7.71 -2.62
C GLY A 83 25.29 9.05 -3.31
N GLN A 84 24.80 9.03 -4.55
CA GLN A 84 24.35 10.24 -5.24
C GLN A 84 23.14 10.86 -4.53
N GLN A 85 23.14 12.19 -4.43
CA GLN A 85 22.05 12.95 -3.85
C GLN A 85 21.35 13.73 -4.96
N SER A 86 20.03 13.72 -4.94
CA SER A 86 19.18 14.46 -5.86
C SER A 86 18.14 15.26 -5.09
N PHE A 87 17.79 16.42 -5.60
CA PHE A 87 16.71 17.24 -5.09
C PHE A 87 15.43 16.95 -5.90
N ARG A 88 14.38 16.50 -5.22
CA ARG A 88 13.09 16.16 -5.85
C ARG A 88 11.99 17.05 -5.31
N PHE A 89 11.19 17.62 -6.21
CA PHE A 89 10.04 18.43 -5.87
C PHE A 89 8.80 17.59 -5.54
N LEU A 90 7.90 18.14 -4.72
CA LEU A 90 6.66 17.52 -4.29
C LEU A 90 5.63 17.49 -5.42
N LYS A 91 5.38 18.65 -6.06
CA LYS A 91 4.44 18.77 -7.17
C LYS A 91 5.09 18.34 -8.49
N LYS A 92 6.31 18.80 -8.76
CA LYS A 92 7.09 18.44 -9.96
C LYS A 92 7.93 17.17 -9.75
N LYS A 93 7.30 16.04 -9.42
CA LYS A 93 7.99 14.75 -9.11
C LYS A 93 8.91 14.26 -10.23
N ASN A 94 8.60 14.62 -11.48
CA ASN A 94 9.37 14.28 -12.66
C ASN A 94 10.58 15.21 -12.87
N VAL A 95 10.90 16.12 -11.98
CA VAL A 95 12.14 16.91 -12.08
C VAL A 95 13.05 16.52 -10.92
N SER A 96 14.25 16.05 -11.28
CA SER A 96 15.28 15.63 -10.34
C SER A 96 16.50 16.47 -10.65
N LEU A 97 16.83 17.37 -9.74
CA LEU A 97 17.96 18.27 -9.89
C LEU A 97 19.12 17.77 -9.01
N PRO A 98 20.36 18.15 -9.29
CA PRO A 98 21.41 18.02 -8.30
C PRO A 98 21.08 18.85 -7.05
N VAL A 99 21.60 18.41 -5.89
CA VAL A 99 21.37 19.12 -4.64
C VAL A 99 22.05 20.49 -4.70
N PRO A 100 21.31 21.60 -4.58
CA PRO A 100 21.92 22.92 -4.53
C PRO A 100 22.78 23.05 -3.28
N ASP A 101 23.91 23.73 -3.41
CA ASP A 101 24.81 24.03 -2.30
C ASP A 101 24.09 24.90 -1.25
N TYR A 102 24.34 24.67 0.03
CA TYR A 102 23.66 25.37 1.14
C TYR A 102 23.90 26.88 1.11
N LYS A 103 24.99 27.33 0.48
CA LYS A 103 25.28 28.76 0.26
C LYS A 103 24.22 29.49 -0.57
N PHE A 104 23.41 28.76 -1.34
CA PHE A 104 22.30 29.32 -2.15
C PHE A 104 20.95 29.22 -1.44
N THR A 105 20.93 28.81 -0.17
CA THR A 105 19.70 28.77 0.63
C THR A 105 19.57 30.05 1.44
N CYS A 106 18.37 30.63 1.46
CA CYS A 106 18.06 31.70 2.40
C CYS A 106 17.31 31.09 3.60
N PRO A 107 17.78 31.31 4.84
CA PRO A 107 17.02 30.89 6.01
C PRO A 107 15.74 31.72 6.13
N THR A 108 14.61 31.06 6.40
CA THR A 108 13.37 31.74 6.77
C THR A 108 13.44 32.24 8.22
N THR A 109 12.50 33.09 8.61
CA THR A 109 12.27 33.48 10.01
C THR A 109 12.07 32.29 10.96
N LYS A 110 11.70 31.12 10.44
CA LYS A 110 11.57 29.86 11.19
C LYS A 110 12.81 28.95 11.09
N GLY A 111 13.93 29.45 10.56
CA GLY A 111 15.18 28.70 10.38
C GLY A 111 15.15 27.64 9.29
N LYS A 112 14.06 27.51 8.53
CA LYS A 112 13.97 26.54 7.42
C LYS A 112 14.61 27.13 6.16
N PRO A 113 15.49 26.39 5.46
CA PRO A 113 16.07 26.87 4.21
C PRO A 113 15.00 26.99 3.13
N VAL A 114 15.01 28.11 2.42
CA VAL A 114 14.26 28.33 1.18
C VAL A 114 15.24 28.32 0.02
N LEU A 115 14.88 27.56 -1.00
CA LEU A 115 15.59 27.49 -2.27
C LEU A 115 14.83 28.26 -3.34
N PHE A 116 15.56 29.03 -4.14
CA PHE A 116 15.00 29.81 -5.24
C PHE A 116 15.47 29.22 -6.57
N PHE A 117 14.52 29.01 -7.48
CA PHE A 117 14.79 28.50 -8.82
C PHE A 117 14.13 29.39 -9.86
N TYR A 118 14.77 29.51 -11.02
CA TYR A 118 14.17 30.06 -12.22
C TYR A 118 13.81 28.92 -13.18
N GLN A 119 12.60 28.97 -13.72
CA GLN A 119 12.10 28.00 -14.68
C GLN A 119 12.20 28.56 -16.11
N PHE A 120 13.10 28.00 -16.91
CA PHE A 120 13.24 28.34 -18.33
C PHE A 120 12.28 27.54 -19.22
N SER A 121 12.13 26.24 -18.94
CA SER A 121 11.23 25.32 -19.64
C SER A 121 10.50 24.41 -18.64
N ASP A 122 9.61 23.54 -19.10
CA ASP A 122 8.83 22.70 -18.17
C ASP A 122 9.68 21.76 -17.30
N SER A 123 10.85 21.36 -17.80
CA SER A 123 11.80 20.48 -17.13
C SER A 123 13.08 21.16 -16.65
N GLU A 124 13.40 22.37 -17.11
CA GLU A 124 14.67 23.03 -16.79
C GLU A 124 14.47 24.08 -15.71
N LEU A 125 15.09 23.80 -14.57
CA LEU A 125 15.14 24.67 -13.41
C LEU A 125 16.60 24.97 -13.10
N VAL A 126 16.91 26.24 -12.93
CA VAL A 126 18.25 26.72 -12.60
C VAL A 126 18.19 27.37 -11.23
N PRO A 127 19.12 27.05 -10.31
CA PRO A 127 19.16 27.70 -9.01
C PRO A 127 19.50 29.18 -9.17
N LEU A 128 18.80 30.02 -8.43
CA LEU A 128 19.08 31.45 -8.36
C LEU A 128 19.86 31.75 -7.09
N ASN A 129 20.86 32.63 -7.19
CA ASN A 129 21.42 33.24 -6.00
C ASN A 129 20.55 34.44 -5.61
N VAL A 130 20.18 34.50 -4.33
CA VAL A 130 19.39 35.60 -3.78
C VAL A 130 20.26 36.29 -2.77
N ASP A 131 20.84 37.42 -3.18
CA ASP A 131 21.55 38.28 -2.24
C ASP A 131 20.54 39.14 -1.49
N VAL A 132 20.22 38.73 -0.26
CA VAL A 132 19.33 39.45 0.65
C VAL A 132 20.11 40.50 1.47
N SER A 133 21.44 40.48 1.41
CA SER A 133 22.28 41.28 2.32
C SER A 133 22.52 42.72 1.85
N THR A 134 22.40 43.00 0.55
CA THR A 134 23.03 44.20 -0.03
C THR A 134 22.04 45.25 -0.57
N ASN A 135 20.74 44.95 -0.72
CA ASN A 135 19.75 45.93 -1.20
C ASN A 135 18.30 45.58 -0.80
N PRO A 136 17.41 46.57 -0.58
CA PRO A 136 15.97 46.34 -0.40
C PRO A 136 15.27 45.82 -1.68
N GLY A 137 15.98 45.79 -2.81
CA GLY A 137 15.57 45.10 -4.03
C GLY A 137 16.21 43.72 -4.13
N ILE A 138 15.38 42.69 -4.32
CA ILE A 138 15.85 41.32 -4.58
C ILE A 138 16.55 41.31 -5.94
N THR A 139 17.87 41.26 -5.96
CA THR A 139 18.64 41.11 -7.19
C THR A 139 18.84 39.62 -7.45
N LEU A 140 18.20 39.11 -8.51
CA LEU A 140 18.31 37.71 -8.92
C LEU A 140 19.35 37.62 -10.04
N THR A 141 20.51 37.03 -9.75
CA THR A 141 21.53 36.76 -10.78
C THR A 141 21.60 35.26 -11.09
N PRO A 142 21.60 34.87 -12.38
CA PRO A 142 21.83 33.48 -12.76
C PRO A 142 23.27 33.08 -12.42
N LEU A 143 23.45 31.84 -11.93
CA LEU A 143 24.73 31.34 -11.46
C LEU A 143 25.62 30.89 -12.64
N GLU A 144 26.47 31.78 -13.16
CA GLU A 144 27.29 31.48 -14.36
C GLU A 144 28.35 30.38 -14.13
N ALA A 145 29.08 30.42 -13.01
CA ALA A 145 30.25 29.56 -12.79
C ALA A 145 29.92 28.07 -12.64
N ASP A 146 28.69 27.71 -12.29
CA ASP A 146 28.27 26.33 -12.04
C ASP A 146 27.28 25.78 -13.08
N MET A 147 26.91 26.56 -14.10
CA MET A 147 25.94 26.13 -15.12
C MET A 147 26.41 24.89 -15.88
N ARG A 148 27.71 24.81 -16.24
CA ARG A 148 28.24 23.64 -16.95
C ARG A 148 28.12 22.35 -16.12
N ASN A 149 28.51 22.41 -14.85
CA ASN A 149 28.38 21.29 -13.93
C ASN A 149 26.91 20.92 -13.73
N TRP A 150 26.04 21.93 -13.61
CA TRP A 150 24.60 21.74 -13.48
C TRP A 150 24.01 20.98 -14.68
N PHE A 151 24.37 21.35 -15.91
CA PHE A 151 23.91 20.65 -17.12
C PHE A 151 24.43 19.21 -17.19
N VAL A 152 25.70 18.98 -16.86
CA VAL A 152 26.28 17.62 -16.84
C VAL A 152 25.55 16.75 -15.81
N LEU A 153 25.31 17.27 -14.61
CA LEU A 153 24.57 16.55 -13.57
C LEU A 153 23.11 16.31 -13.98
N THR A 154 22.50 17.27 -14.67
CA THR A 154 21.12 17.14 -15.19
C THR A 154 21.04 16.06 -16.27
N GLN A 155 21.96 16.04 -17.24
CA GLN A 155 22.01 14.99 -18.26
C GLN A 155 22.24 13.61 -17.65
N LYS A 156 23.15 13.51 -16.67
CA LYS A 156 23.38 12.26 -15.93
C LYS A 156 22.11 11.79 -15.22
N ALA A 157 21.40 12.69 -14.53
CA ALA A 157 20.14 12.37 -13.85
C ALA A 157 19.03 11.94 -14.82
N ILE A 158 18.96 12.55 -16.02
CA ILE A 158 18.05 12.15 -17.09
C ILE A 158 18.39 10.74 -17.56
N ASN A 159 19.66 10.48 -17.86
CA ASN A 159 20.13 9.18 -18.34
C ASN A 159 19.86 8.06 -17.31
N GLU A 160 20.17 8.32 -16.03
CA GLU A 160 19.89 7.39 -14.94
C GLU A 160 18.38 7.12 -14.74
N ARG A 161 17.51 8.07 -15.09
CA ARG A 161 16.06 7.84 -15.02
C ARG A 161 15.57 6.94 -16.14
N TYR A 162 16.01 7.18 -17.37
CA TYR A 162 15.55 6.38 -18.51
C TYR A 162 16.20 4.99 -18.57
N ASN A 163 17.38 4.82 -17.97
CA ASN A 163 18.04 3.52 -17.86
C ASN A 163 17.66 2.72 -16.61
N GLN A 164 16.80 3.23 -15.74
CA GLN A 164 16.33 2.44 -14.60
C GLN A 164 15.36 1.35 -15.09
N PRO A 165 15.56 0.08 -14.67
CA PRO A 165 14.65 -1.00 -15.02
C PRO A 165 13.24 -0.63 -14.54
N SER A 166 12.25 -0.88 -15.40
CA SER A 166 10.85 -0.58 -15.06
C SER A 166 10.41 -1.39 -13.83
N PHE A 167 9.40 -0.89 -13.12
CA PHE A 167 8.85 -1.57 -11.95
C PHE A 167 8.51 -3.04 -12.24
N TRP A 168 7.92 -3.32 -13.41
CA TRP A 168 7.60 -4.67 -13.86
C TRP A 168 8.82 -5.55 -14.13
N GLN A 169 9.94 -4.97 -14.58
CA GLN A 169 11.18 -5.72 -14.76
C GLN A 169 11.80 -6.10 -13.41
N THR A 170 11.74 -5.22 -12.41
CA THR A 170 12.34 -5.50 -11.09
C THR A 170 11.44 -6.37 -10.20
N TYR A 171 10.13 -6.11 -10.19
CA TYR A 171 9.20 -6.73 -9.26
C TYR A 171 8.17 -7.66 -9.90
N GLY A 172 8.10 -7.71 -11.23
CA GLY A 172 7.10 -8.53 -11.94
C GLY A 172 7.16 -10.00 -11.54
N GLY A 173 8.37 -10.56 -11.39
CA GLY A 173 8.53 -11.94 -10.90
C GLY A 173 7.95 -12.16 -9.49
N ILE A 174 8.23 -11.24 -8.56
CA ILE A 174 7.72 -11.32 -7.17
C ILE A 174 6.20 -11.20 -7.15
N VAL A 175 5.66 -10.22 -7.87
CA VAL A 175 4.20 -10.00 -7.96
C VAL A 175 3.49 -11.23 -8.53
N SER A 176 4.06 -11.85 -9.58
CA SER A 176 3.50 -13.08 -10.16
C SER A 176 3.50 -14.26 -9.17
N VAL A 177 4.61 -14.47 -8.45
CA VAL A 177 4.69 -15.54 -7.43
C VAL A 177 3.67 -15.33 -6.31
N PHE A 178 3.56 -14.10 -5.80
CA PHE A 178 2.54 -13.77 -4.80
C PHE A 178 1.11 -13.93 -5.34
N GLY A 179 0.88 -13.55 -6.59
CA GLY A 179 -0.42 -13.74 -7.25
C GLY A 179 -0.82 -15.21 -7.33
N VAL A 180 0.10 -16.10 -7.74
CA VAL A 180 -0.12 -17.56 -7.77
C VAL A 180 -0.36 -18.11 -6.36
N MET A 181 0.37 -17.65 -5.36
CA MET A 181 0.20 -18.07 -3.98
C MET A 181 -1.20 -17.71 -3.44
N ILE A 182 -1.65 -16.47 -3.63
CA ILE A 182 -2.99 -16.02 -3.22
C ILE A 182 -4.07 -16.85 -3.94
N PHE A 183 -3.92 -17.05 -5.25
CA PHE A 183 -4.85 -17.85 -6.02
C PHE A 183 -4.93 -19.31 -5.52
N THR A 184 -3.79 -19.88 -5.14
CA THR A 184 -3.71 -21.25 -4.58
C THR A 184 -4.43 -21.34 -3.23
N VAL A 185 -4.29 -20.34 -2.35
CA VAL A 185 -5.00 -20.28 -1.06
C VAL A 185 -6.51 -20.15 -1.27
N ILE A 186 -6.96 -19.31 -2.21
CA ILE A 186 -8.37 -19.18 -2.55
C ILE A 186 -8.90 -20.51 -3.11
N ALA A 187 -8.17 -21.15 -4.02
CA ALA A 187 -8.55 -22.45 -4.57
C ALA A 187 -8.66 -23.52 -3.48
N LEU A 188 -7.66 -23.61 -2.58
CA LEU A 188 -7.69 -24.52 -1.43
C LEU A 188 -8.86 -24.24 -0.49
N TRP A 189 -9.18 -22.97 -0.25
CA TRP A 189 -10.31 -22.62 0.59
C TRP A 189 -11.65 -23.03 -0.05
N MET A 190 -11.81 -22.80 -1.36
CA MET A 190 -12.99 -23.24 -2.10
C MET A 190 -13.14 -24.77 -2.12
N THR A 191 -12.03 -25.51 -2.30
CA THR A 191 -12.07 -26.98 -2.29
C THR A 191 -12.37 -27.54 -0.90
N LEU A 192 -11.81 -26.95 0.18
CA LEU A 192 -12.16 -27.33 1.56
C LEU A 192 -13.64 -27.08 1.86
N GLY A 193 -14.21 -25.98 1.38
CA GLY A 193 -15.65 -25.71 1.48
C GLY A 193 -16.48 -26.83 0.84
N LYS A 194 -16.08 -27.29 -0.35
CA LYS A 194 -16.75 -28.40 -1.05
C LYS A 194 -16.58 -29.76 -0.37
N ILE A 195 -15.43 -30.02 0.25
CA ILE A 195 -15.23 -31.24 1.04
C ILE A 195 -16.18 -31.28 2.23
N ASN A 196 -16.40 -30.13 2.90
CA ASN A 196 -17.37 -30.04 4.00
C ASN A 196 -18.81 -30.30 3.52
N ASP A 197 -19.21 -29.73 2.38
CA ASP A 197 -20.53 -29.99 1.77
C ASP A 197 -20.71 -31.49 1.42
N LEU A 198 -19.65 -32.12 0.89
CA LEU A 198 -19.64 -33.53 0.56
C LEU A 198 -19.70 -34.41 1.81
N GLY A 199 -18.98 -34.06 2.88
CA GLY A 199 -19.07 -34.72 4.18
C GLY A 199 -20.48 -34.68 4.76
N GLY A 200 -21.16 -33.53 4.67
CA GLY A 200 -22.57 -33.40 5.06
C GLY A 200 -23.49 -34.30 4.23
N SER A 201 -23.27 -34.37 2.92
CA SER A 201 -24.04 -35.22 2.00
C SER A 201 -23.84 -36.71 2.26
N MET A 202 -22.60 -37.14 2.55
CA MET A 202 -22.29 -38.53 2.93
C MET A 202 -22.90 -38.90 4.28
N ALA A 203 -22.89 -37.99 5.25
CA ALA A 203 -23.57 -38.19 6.53
C ALA A 203 -25.09 -38.35 6.36
N ALA A 204 -25.71 -37.52 5.51
CA ALA A 204 -27.13 -37.64 5.17
C ALA A 204 -27.46 -39.00 4.51
N LEU A 205 -26.62 -39.44 3.56
CA LEU A 205 -26.76 -40.76 2.94
C LEU A 205 -26.65 -41.88 3.99
N GLY A 206 -25.66 -41.83 4.88
CA GLY A 206 -25.48 -42.81 5.95
C GLY A 206 -26.70 -42.93 6.88
N ASN A 207 -27.31 -41.80 7.23
CA ASN A 207 -28.54 -41.77 8.03
C ASN A 207 -29.71 -42.41 7.27
N SER A 208 -29.88 -42.10 5.98
CA SER A 208 -30.94 -42.70 5.16
C SER A 208 -30.82 -44.23 5.01
N ILE A 209 -29.59 -44.74 4.87
CA ILE A 209 -29.33 -46.19 4.83
C ILE A 209 -29.67 -46.85 6.17
N LYS A 210 -29.30 -46.20 7.29
CA LYS A 210 -29.61 -46.69 8.63
C LYS A 210 -31.12 -46.77 8.86
N GLU A 211 -31.86 -45.75 8.47
CA GLU A 211 -33.33 -45.73 8.58
C GLU A 211 -33.99 -46.81 7.71
N ALA A 212 -33.55 -46.97 6.46
CA ALA A 212 -34.03 -48.03 5.57
C ALA A 212 -33.77 -49.44 6.12
N ALA A 213 -32.59 -49.67 6.70
CA ALA A 213 -32.24 -50.95 7.32
C ALA A 213 -33.13 -51.27 8.53
N ILE A 214 -33.46 -50.27 9.35
CA ILE A 214 -34.39 -50.41 10.48
C ILE A 214 -35.80 -50.76 9.98
N ALA A 215 -36.29 -50.06 8.95
CA ALA A 215 -37.61 -50.33 8.37
C ALA A 215 -37.72 -51.75 7.79
N LEU A 216 -36.70 -52.21 7.07
CA LEU A 216 -36.63 -53.57 6.53
C LEU A 216 -36.58 -54.63 7.66
N GLY A 217 -35.82 -54.37 8.73
CA GLY A 217 -35.77 -55.26 9.89
C GLY A 217 -37.13 -55.42 10.59
N GLN A 218 -37.94 -54.35 10.65
CA GLN A 218 -39.30 -54.41 11.20
C GLN A 218 -40.26 -55.19 10.30
N GLN A 219 -40.11 -55.09 8.97
CA GLN A 219 -40.93 -55.85 8.02
C GLN A 219 -40.57 -57.34 7.95
N ALA A 220 -39.34 -57.71 8.32
CA ALA A 220 -38.88 -59.10 8.32
C ALA A 220 -39.37 -59.93 9.52
N VAL A 221 -40.12 -59.34 10.46
CA VAL A 221 -40.78 -60.05 11.56
C VAL A 221 -42.32 -59.99 11.45
N PRO A 222 -42.96 -60.42 10.34
CA PRO A 222 -44.40 -60.59 10.30
C PRO A 222 -44.72 -62.03 10.66
N GLY A 223 -44.82 -62.36 11.96
CA GLY A 223 -45.28 -63.72 12.32
C GLY A 223 -45.00 -64.24 13.73
N ALA A 224 -44.23 -63.54 14.56
CA ALA A 224 -44.15 -63.92 15.98
C ALA A 224 -45.36 -63.35 16.74
N ALA A 225 -46.55 -63.82 16.40
CA ALA A 225 -47.71 -63.72 17.29
C ALA A 225 -47.49 -64.73 18.44
N PRO A 226 -47.77 -64.36 19.71
CA PRO A 226 -47.69 -65.27 20.84
C PRO A 226 -48.69 -66.43 20.74
#